data_AF-A0A543KDP7-F1
#
_entry.id   AF-A0A543KDP7-F1
#
_cell.length_a   1.000
_cell.length_b   1.000
_cell.length_c   1.000
_cell.angle_alpha   90.00
_cell.angle_beta   90.00
_cell.angle_gamma   90.00
#
_symmetry.space_group_name_H-M   'P 1'
#
loop_
_entity.id
_entity.type
_entity.pdbx_description
1 polymer ?
#
loop_
_entity_poly.entity_id
_entity_poly.type
_entity_poly.pdbx_seq_one_letter_code
_entity_poly.pdbx_strand_id
1 'polypeptide(L)'
;MDQPDLITRTHIKGDAASSAVYSPCECFRYMLTREWAPERGRALFVMLNPSTATEVQNDPTVERCERRARALGFGAFRVCNIFAYRATDPRVMRAAPDPVGPLNDAAIAESAAWADQIICAWGTHGAHLNRGAQVEAVLRATGQALSHLGLSKHGHPKHPLYIGYAVQPVPWA
;
A
#
# COMPACT_ATOMS: atom_id res chain seq x y z
N MET A 1 -26.24 8.24 -5.91
CA MET A 1 -25.50 8.31 -4.65
C MET A 1 -24.16 8.89 -5.04
N ASP A 2 -23.94 10.17 -4.78
CA ASP A 2 -22.74 10.87 -5.25
C ASP A 2 -21.50 10.18 -4.67
N GLN A 3 -20.57 9.83 -5.56
CA GLN A 3 -19.27 9.32 -5.16
C GLN A 3 -18.60 10.44 -4.35
N PRO A 4 -18.12 10.21 -3.12
CA PRO A 4 -17.55 11.30 -2.32
C PRO A 4 -16.33 11.87 -3.04
N ASP A 5 -16.28 13.20 -3.18
CA ASP A 5 -15.17 13.90 -3.86
C ASP A 5 -13.84 13.59 -3.18
N LEU A 6 -13.02 12.76 -3.81
CA LEU A 6 -11.69 12.43 -3.30
C LEU A 6 -10.74 13.63 -3.45
N ILE A 7 -9.91 13.86 -2.44
CA ILE A 7 -8.85 14.88 -2.51
C ILE A 7 -7.60 14.21 -3.09
N THR A 8 -7.14 14.71 -4.24
CA THR A 8 -5.83 14.33 -4.79
C THR A 8 -4.84 15.48 -4.57
N ARG A 9 -3.77 15.21 -3.82
CA ARG A 9 -2.64 16.13 -3.65
C ARG A 9 -1.47 15.66 -4.48
N THR A 10 -0.74 16.58 -5.08
CA THR A 10 0.43 16.28 -5.91
C THR A 10 1.64 17.12 -5.52
N HIS A 11 2.83 16.59 -5.78
CA HIS A 11 4.10 17.27 -5.56
C HIS A 11 5.15 16.74 -6.55
N ILE A 12 6.17 17.55 -6.85
CA ILE A 12 7.33 17.13 -7.63
C ILE A 12 8.54 17.18 -6.69
N LYS A 13 9.14 16.01 -6.43
CA LYS A 13 10.34 15.90 -5.59
C LYS A 13 11.52 15.54 -6.49
N GLY A 14 12.31 16.56 -6.87
CA GLY A 14 13.38 16.38 -7.86
C GLY A 14 12.78 16.02 -9.22
N ASP A 15 13.12 14.85 -9.75
CA ASP A 15 12.59 14.29 -11.00
C ASP A 15 11.36 13.39 -10.79
N ALA A 16 10.97 13.11 -9.54
CA ALA A 16 9.88 12.19 -9.24
C ALA A 16 8.55 12.93 -9.03
N ALA A 17 7.54 12.58 -9.84
CA ALA A 17 6.16 12.94 -9.62
C ALA A 17 5.60 12.16 -8.43
N SER A 18 4.83 12.83 -7.59
CA SER A 18 4.28 12.26 -6.36
C SER A 18 2.82 12.65 -6.20
N SER A 19 1.97 11.69 -5.85
CA SER A 19 0.55 11.92 -5.61
C SER A 19 0.03 11.14 -4.40
N ALA A 20 -0.97 11.68 -3.73
CA ALA A 20 -1.67 11.03 -2.64
C ALA A 20 -3.18 11.30 -2.75
N VAL A 21 -3.98 10.25 -2.55
CA VAL A 21 -5.44 10.29 -2.65
C VAL A 21 -6.05 10.07 -1.28
N TYR A 22 -6.88 11.01 -0.84
CA TYR A 22 -7.48 11.06 0.49
C TYR A 22 -9.01 11.18 0.43
N SER A 23 -9.68 10.79 1.51
CA SER A 23 -11.05 11.21 1.80
C SER A 23 -11.15 12.74 2.00
N PRO A 24 -12.33 13.37 1.84
CA PRO A 24 -12.55 14.78 2.16
C PRO A 24 -12.09 15.22 3.55
N CYS A 25 -12.30 14.38 4.57
CA CYS A 25 -11.87 14.66 5.94
C CYS A 25 -10.39 14.37 6.21
N GLU A 26 -9.66 13.92 5.19
CA GLU A 26 -8.25 13.49 5.23
C GLU A 26 -7.91 12.40 6.27
N CYS A 27 -8.90 11.82 6.96
CA CYS A 27 -8.70 10.71 7.89
C CYS A 27 -8.29 9.42 7.19
N PHE A 28 -8.68 9.25 5.92
CA PHE A 28 -8.34 8.10 5.11
C PHE A 28 -7.38 8.49 3.99
N ARG A 29 -6.33 7.68 3.78
CA ARG A 29 -5.46 7.75 2.59
C ARG A 29 -5.59 6.44 1.83
N TYR A 30 -6.09 6.52 0.61
CA TYR A 30 -6.35 5.36 -0.23
C TYR A 30 -5.14 4.96 -1.07
N MET A 31 -4.39 5.95 -1.56
CA MET A 31 -3.22 5.71 -2.42
C MET A 31 -2.12 6.71 -2.11
N LEU A 32 -0.89 6.26 -2.28
CA LEU A 32 0.31 7.09 -2.31
C LEU A 32 1.22 6.59 -3.43
N THR A 33 1.49 7.42 -4.43
CA THR A 33 2.26 7.04 -5.62
C THR A 33 3.51 7.90 -5.75
N ARG A 34 4.60 7.29 -6.23
CA ARG A 34 5.82 7.96 -6.71
C ARG A 34 6.18 7.40 -8.07
N GLU A 35 6.49 8.28 -9.01
CA GLU A 35 6.88 7.91 -10.37
C GLU A 35 8.11 8.72 -10.79
N TRP A 36 9.18 8.05 -11.20
CA TRP A 36 10.40 8.68 -11.71
C TRP A 36 10.78 8.21 -13.12
N ALA A 37 10.39 6.98 -13.49
CA ALA A 37 10.69 6.38 -14.78
C ALA A 37 9.68 5.27 -15.10
N PRO A 38 8.36 5.55 -15.14
CA PRO A 38 7.29 4.55 -15.12
C PRO A 38 7.36 3.51 -16.26
N GLU A 39 8.09 3.77 -17.34
CA GLU A 39 8.42 2.81 -18.39
C GLU A 39 9.25 1.61 -17.91
N ARG A 40 9.89 1.72 -16.74
CA ARG A 40 10.64 0.63 -16.06
C ARG A 40 9.76 -0.24 -15.16
N GLY A 41 8.44 -0.12 -15.29
CA GLY A 41 7.45 -0.89 -14.55
C GLY A 41 7.11 -0.32 -13.17
N ARG A 42 6.08 -0.90 -12.57
CA ARG A 42 5.34 -0.37 -11.41
C ARG A 42 5.17 -1.43 -10.32
N ALA A 43 5.63 -1.11 -9.11
CA ALA A 43 5.40 -1.95 -7.93
C ALA A 43 4.23 -1.44 -7.09
N LEU A 44 3.32 -2.32 -6.69
CA LEU A 44 2.34 -2.04 -5.65
C LEU A 44 2.77 -2.68 -4.33
N PHE A 45 2.82 -1.91 -3.26
CA PHE A 45 2.95 -2.42 -1.90
C PHE A 45 1.60 -2.32 -1.19
N VAL A 46 1.06 -3.46 -0.74
CA VAL A 46 -0.18 -3.53 0.04
C VAL A 46 0.16 -3.75 1.51
N MET A 47 0.07 -2.69 2.31
CA MET A 47 0.58 -2.66 3.69
C MET A 47 -0.55 -2.55 4.73
N LEU A 48 -0.22 -2.34 6.02
CA LEU A 48 -1.21 -2.35 7.11
C LEU A 48 -2.15 -1.13 7.10
N ASN A 49 -1.63 0.02 7.50
CA ASN A 49 -2.37 1.29 7.56
C ASN A 49 -1.44 2.48 7.24
N PRO A 50 -1.95 3.58 6.69
CA PRO A 50 -1.17 4.79 6.47
C PRO A 50 -0.64 5.39 7.78
N SER A 51 0.57 5.94 7.72
CA SER A 51 1.17 6.74 8.80
C SER A 51 1.36 8.19 8.32
N THR A 52 2.55 8.77 8.47
CA THR A 52 2.82 10.20 8.26
C THR A 52 3.28 10.56 6.85
N ALA A 53 3.50 9.60 5.95
CA ALA A 53 3.85 9.91 4.58
C ALA A 53 2.74 10.71 3.86
N THR A 54 3.14 11.68 3.05
CA THR A 54 2.26 12.50 2.19
C THR A 54 2.83 12.52 0.78
N GLU A 55 2.20 13.22 -0.14
CA GLU A 55 2.76 13.52 -1.46
C GLU A 55 4.12 14.26 -1.37
N VAL A 56 4.40 14.99 -0.29
CA VAL A 56 5.65 15.74 -0.14
C VAL A 56 6.77 14.90 0.48
N GLN A 57 6.46 14.10 1.51
CA GLN A 57 7.46 13.43 2.33
C GLN A 57 7.18 11.94 2.53
N ASN A 58 8.25 11.17 2.65
CA ASN A 58 8.17 9.76 3.03
C ASN A 58 8.23 9.62 4.56
N ASP A 59 7.54 8.61 5.08
CA ASP A 59 7.83 8.05 6.40
C ASP A 59 8.84 6.88 6.27
N PRO A 60 9.38 6.32 7.37
CA PRO A 60 10.39 5.25 7.29
C PRO A 60 9.95 4.01 6.49
N THR A 61 8.65 3.69 6.49
CA THR A 61 8.14 2.53 5.77
C THR A 61 8.04 2.82 4.28
N VAL A 62 7.49 3.97 3.90
CA VAL A 62 7.38 4.41 2.50
C VAL A 62 8.76 4.61 1.88
N GLU A 63 9.71 5.18 2.63
CA GLU A 63 11.12 5.29 2.21
C GLU A 63 11.72 3.90 1.92
N ARG A 64 11.38 2.89 2.73
CA ARG A 64 11.86 1.54 2.51
C ARG A 64 11.21 0.88 1.29
N CYS A 65 9.94 1.14 1.02
CA CYS A 65 9.26 0.71 -0.20
C CYS A 65 9.89 1.36 -1.44
N GLU A 66 10.17 2.66 -1.41
CA GLU A 66 10.83 3.37 -2.51
C GLU A 66 12.20 2.76 -2.82
N ARG A 67 13.06 2.61 -1.80
CA ARG A 67 14.40 2.01 -1.97
C ARG A 67 14.32 0.60 -2.54
N ARG A 68 13.34 -0.19 -2.08
CA ARG A 68 13.12 -1.55 -2.60
C ARG A 68 12.65 -1.53 -4.04
N ALA A 69 11.69 -0.68 -4.40
CA ALA A 69 11.22 -0.55 -5.78
C ALA A 69 12.38 -0.19 -6.72
N ARG A 70 13.22 0.78 -6.34
CA ARG A 70 14.42 1.14 -7.09
C ARG A 70 15.43 -0.02 -7.20
N ALA A 71 15.68 -0.74 -6.10
CA ALA A 71 16.58 -1.90 -6.09
C ALA A 71 16.07 -3.07 -6.96
N LEU A 72 14.76 -3.20 -7.12
CA LEU A 72 14.12 -4.16 -8.01
C LEU A 72 14.07 -3.70 -9.47
N GLY A 73 14.54 -2.47 -9.76
CA GLY A 73 14.59 -1.91 -11.11
C GLY A 73 13.33 -1.19 -11.56
N PHE A 74 12.32 -1.04 -10.69
CA PHE A 74 11.08 -0.36 -11.03
C PHE A 74 11.25 1.15 -11.26
N GLY A 75 10.31 1.69 -12.01
CA GLY A 75 10.18 3.10 -12.37
C GLY A 75 9.21 3.91 -11.51
N ALA A 76 8.36 3.19 -10.79
CA ALA A 76 7.32 3.76 -9.95
C ALA A 76 6.95 2.77 -8.85
N PHE A 77 6.43 3.31 -7.74
CA PHE A 77 5.70 2.50 -6.79
C PHE A 77 4.43 3.20 -6.30
N ARG A 78 3.46 2.37 -5.90
CA ARG A 78 2.26 2.79 -5.19
C ARG A 78 2.17 2.05 -3.87
N VAL A 79 1.66 2.72 -2.85
CA VAL A 79 1.28 2.13 -1.57
C VAL A 79 -0.24 2.22 -1.43
N CYS A 80 -0.84 1.06 -1.17
CA CYS A 80 -2.18 0.94 -0.59
C CYS A 80 -2.08 0.24 0.76
N ASN A 81 -3.16 0.32 1.53
CA ASN A 81 -3.19 -0.23 2.87
C ASN A 81 -4.48 -1.01 3.10
N ILE A 82 -4.41 -2.15 3.80
CA ILE A 82 -5.58 -2.96 4.09
C ILE A 82 -6.59 -2.21 4.97
N PHE A 83 -6.14 -1.21 5.73
CA PHE A 83 -6.97 -0.20 6.40
C PHE A 83 -6.59 1.19 5.88
N ALA A 84 -7.53 1.99 5.37
CA ALA A 84 -7.19 3.32 4.85
C ALA A 84 -7.03 4.37 5.95
N TYR A 85 -7.48 4.09 7.18
CA TYR A 85 -7.42 5.06 8.29
C TYR A 85 -5.97 5.38 8.67
N ARG A 86 -5.65 6.68 8.66
CA ARG A 86 -4.30 7.18 8.93
C ARG A 86 -4.03 7.22 10.42
N ALA A 87 -3.02 6.47 10.86
CA ALA A 87 -2.56 6.46 12.23
C ALA A 87 -1.12 5.94 12.33
N THR A 88 -0.28 6.56 13.17
CA THR A 88 1.09 6.07 13.40
C THR A 88 1.11 4.77 14.18
N ASP A 89 0.26 4.64 15.22
CA ASP A 89 0.15 3.43 16.02
C ASP A 89 -1.03 2.57 15.51
N PRO A 90 -0.81 1.30 15.12
CA PRO A 90 -1.88 0.38 14.76
C PRO A 90 -2.98 0.24 15.81
N ARG A 91 -2.71 0.49 17.10
CA ARG A 91 -3.74 0.48 18.16
C ARG A 91 -4.77 1.59 17.95
N VAL A 92 -4.35 2.76 17.48
CA VAL A 92 -5.26 3.88 17.17
C VAL A 92 -6.12 3.52 15.96
N MET A 93 -5.51 2.94 14.92
CA MET A 93 -6.27 2.43 13.77
C MET A 93 -7.31 1.39 14.20
N ARG A 94 -6.94 0.42 15.05
CA ARG A 94 -7.87 -0.61 15.56
C ARG A 94 -9.00 -0.07 16.42
N ALA A 95 -8.82 1.11 17.03
CA ALA A 95 -9.82 1.75 17.86
C ALA A 95 -10.80 2.63 17.06
N ALA A 96 -10.48 2.93 15.79
CA ALA A 96 -11.39 3.66 14.91
C ALA A 96 -12.65 2.82 14.63
N PRO A 97 -13.86 3.40 14.62
CA PRO A 97 -15.11 2.66 14.35
C PRO A 97 -15.14 1.97 12.98
N ASP A 98 -14.60 2.64 11.96
CA ASP A 98 -14.42 2.09 10.61
C ASP A 98 -13.00 2.42 10.12
N PRO A 99 -12.01 1.55 10.39
CA PRO A 99 -10.64 1.77 9.95
C PRO A 99 -10.42 1.40 8.48
N VAL A 100 -11.36 0.67 7.87
CA VAL A 100 -11.23 0.21 6.48
C VAL A 100 -11.35 1.39 5.55
N GLY A 101 -12.40 2.21 5.74
CA GLY A 101 -12.72 3.34 4.90
C GLY A 101 -13.53 2.92 3.66
N PRO A 102 -14.54 3.72 3.26
CA PRO A 102 -15.59 3.27 2.33
C PRO A 102 -15.13 2.96 0.91
N LEU A 103 -14.01 3.55 0.46
CA LEU A 103 -13.48 3.38 -0.90
C LEU A 103 -12.21 2.51 -0.97
N ASN A 104 -11.83 1.88 0.14
CA ASN A 104 -10.53 1.24 0.23
C ASN A 104 -10.40 0.00 -0.66
N ASP A 105 -11.41 -0.86 -0.71
CA ASP A 105 -11.38 -2.05 -1.57
C ASP A 105 -11.33 -1.70 -3.05
N ALA A 106 -12.09 -0.68 -3.47
CA ALA A 106 -12.04 -0.17 -4.83
C ALA A 106 -10.65 0.38 -5.18
N ALA A 107 -10.04 1.17 -4.28
CA ALA A 107 -8.70 1.71 -4.47
C ALA A 107 -7.61 0.62 -4.53
N ILE A 108 -7.75 -0.45 -3.73
CA ILE A 108 -6.85 -1.61 -3.76
C ILE A 108 -6.98 -2.35 -5.10
N ALA A 109 -8.19 -2.62 -5.57
CA ALA A 109 -8.43 -3.30 -6.84
C ALA A 109 -7.92 -2.48 -8.04
N GLU A 110 -8.18 -1.17 -8.06
CA GLU A 110 -7.65 -0.25 -9.07
C GLU A 110 -6.13 -0.26 -9.09
N SER A 111 -5.51 -0.22 -7.90
CA SER A 111 -4.06 -0.22 -7.76
C SER A 111 -3.42 -1.54 -8.17
N ALA A 112 -4.11 -2.66 -7.96
CA ALA A 112 -3.66 -3.96 -8.42
C ALA A 112 -3.64 -4.02 -9.96
N ALA A 113 -4.65 -3.47 -10.63
CA ALA A 113 -4.67 -3.38 -12.09
C ALA A 113 -3.60 -2.43 -12.67
N TRP A 114 -3.17 -1.42 -11.89
CA TRP A 114 -2.13 -0.47 -12.29
C TRP A 114 -0.70 -1.04 -12.25
N ALA A 115 -0.45 -2.08 -11.45
CA ALA A 115 0.89 -2.55 -11.12
C ALA A 115 1.35 -3.75 -11.95
N ASP A 116 2.65 -3.83 -12.22
CA ASP A 116 3.30 -4.99 -12.86
C ASP A 116 3.72 -6.05 -11.83
N GLN A 117 3.94 -5.64 -10.57
CA GLN A 117 4.21 -6.54 -9.46
C GLN A 117 3.51 -6.08 -8.17
N ILE A 118 2.74 -6.99 -7.55
CA ILE A 118 2.04 -6.74 -6.28
C ILE A 118 2.80 -7.42 -5.15
N ILE A 119 3.25 -6.63 -4.18
CA ILE A 119 3.98 -7.07 -2.98
C ILE A 119 3.07 -6.86 -1.76
N CYS A 120 2.54 -7.95 -1.23
CA CYS A 120 1.74 -7.96 -0.01
C CYS A 120 2.65 -7.87 1.23
N ALA A 121 2.23 -7.09 2.23
CA ALA A 121 3.14 -6.58 3.27
C ALA A 121 2.46 -6.11 4.58
N TRP A 122 1.21 -6.51 4.86
CA TRP A 122 0.43 -5.96 5.98
C TRP A 122 0.74 -6.54 7.38
N GLY A 123 1.55 -7.60 7.49
CA GLY A 123 1.93 -8.18 8.77
C GLY A 123 0.79 -8.87 9.52
N THR A 124 1.08 -9.33 10.74
CA THR A 124 0.14 -10.11 11.57
C THR A 124 -1.08 -9.32 12.03
N HIS A 125 -1.02 -7.99 12.03
CA HIS A 125 -2.16 -7.13 12.33
C HIS A 125 -3.29 -7.23 11.30
N GLY A 126 -3.05 -7.83 10.12
CA GLY A 126 -4.12 -8.16 9.18
C GLY A 126 -5.15 -9.16 9.72
N ALA A 127 -4.87 -9.85 10.83
CA ALA A 127 -5.87 -10.67 11.52
C ALA A 127 -7.01 -9.84 12.14
N HIS A 128 -6.78 -8.54 12.40
CA HIS A 128 -7.84 -7.66 12.90
C HIS A 128 -8.98 -7.57 11.88
N LEU A 129 -10.22 -7.79 12.33
CA LEU A 129 -11.42 -7.84 11.49
C LEU A 129 -11.34 -8.84 10.33
N ASN A 130 -10.43 -9.83 10.41
CA ASN A 130 -10.09 -10.72 9.30
C ASN A 130 -9.70 -9.98 8.01
N ARG A 131 -9.19 -8.75 8.14
CA ARG A 131 -9.05 -7.83 7.01
C ARG A 131 -8.01 -8.29 5.99
N GLY A 132 -6.93 -8.92 6.45
CA GLY A 132 -5.90 -9.48 5.57
C GLY A 132 -6.46 -10.50 4.59
N ALA A 133 -7.32 -11.43 5.06
CA ALA A 133 -7.94 -12.43 4.20
C ALA A 133 -8.97 -11.81 3.23
N GLN A 134 -9.72 -10.79 3.66
CA GLN A 134 -10.63 -10.07 2.79
C GLN A 134 -9.88 -9.34 1.66
N VAL A 135 -8.79 -8.64 1.98
CA VAL A 135 -7.99 -7.95 0.96
C VAL A 135 -7.27 -8.93 0.04
N GLU A 136 -6.80 -10.06 0.56
CA GLU A 136 -6.27 -11.12 -0.29
C GLU A 136 -7.32 -11.60 -1.30
N ALA A 137 -8.57 -11.80 -0.90
CA ALA A 137 -9.65 -12.16 -1.80
C ALA A 137 -9.93 -11.07 -2.86
N VAL A 138 -9.94 -9.78 -2.46
CA VAL A 138 -10.07 -8.64 -3.39
C VAL A 138 -8.95 -8.66 -4.42
N LEU A 139 -7.69 -8.85 -3.98
CA LEU A 139 -6.53 -8.89 -4.85
C LEU A 139 -6.58 -10.09 -5.80
N ARG A 140 -6.90 -11.30 -5.31
CA ARG A 140 -7.02 -12.50 -6.15
C ARG A 140 -8.14 -12.38 -7.19
N ALA A 141 -9.24 -11.71 -6.86
CA ALA A 141 -10.33 -11.46 -7.79
C ALA A 141 -9.91 -10.58 -9.00
N THR A 142 -8.80 -9.84 -8.90
CA THR A 142 -8.25 -9.08 -10.04
C THR A 142 -7.51 -9.96 -11.07
N GLY A 143 -7.23 -11.22 -10.74
CA GLY A 143 -6.45 -12.14 -11.58
C GLY A 143 -4.95 -11.86 -11.60
N GLN A 144 -4.47 -10.84 -10.87
CA GLN A 144 -3.05 -10.50 -10.81
C GLN A 144 -2.26 -11.44 -9.90
N ALA A 145 -1.00 -11.70 -10.27
CA ALA A 145 -0.10 -12.52 -9.46
C ALA A 145 0.29 -11.77 -8.17
N LEU A 146 0.13 -12.43 -7.03
CA LEU A 146 0.52 -11.88 -5.73
C LEU A 146 1.91 -12.37 -5.34
N SER A 147 2.68 -11.49 -4.71
CA SER A 147 3.99 -11.82 -4.15
C SER A 147 4.13 -11.31 -2.72
N HIS A 148 5.11 -11.83 -1.99
CA HIS A 148 5.43 -11.39 -0.63
C HIS A 148 6.93 -11.45 -0.34
N LEU A 149 7.38 -10.75 0.70
CA LEU A 149 8.77 -10.81 1.20
C LEU A 149 9.00 -11.91 2.25
N GLY A 150 8.03 -12.81 2.39
CA GLY A 150 8.01 -13.92 3.33
C GLY A 150 6.73 -13.89 4.16
N LEU A 151 6.34 -15.05 4.68
CA LEU A 151 5.15 -15.20 5.50
C LEU A 151 5.52 -15.40 6.97
N SER A 152 4.65 -14.94 7.87
CA SER A 152 4.66 -15.30 9.29
C SER A 152 4.21 -16.75 9.50
N LYS A 153 4.34 -17.27 10.72
CA LYS A 153 3.85 -18.61 11.10
C LYS A 153 2.35 -18.82 10.76
N HIS A 154 1.57 -17.74 10.81
CA HIS A 154 0.13 -17.76 10.53
C HIS A 154 -0.22 -17.33 9.09
N GLY A 155 0.76 -17.34 8.17
CA GLY A 155 0.51 -17.04 6.76
C GLY A 155 0.39 -15.55 6.41
N HIS A 156 0.49 -14.63 7.38
CA HIS A 156 0.46 -13.19 7.06
C HIS A 156 1.75 -12.73 6.36
N PRO A 157 1.68 -11.88 5.32
CA PRO A 157 2.83 -11.38 4.61
C PRO A 157 3.63 -10.40 5.48
N LYS A 158 4.94 -10.61 5.60
CA LYS A 158 5.80 -9.85 6.50
C LYS A 158 5.91 -8.38 6.07
N HIS A 159 5.92 -7.49 7.06
CA HIS A 159 6.09 -6.07 6.85
C HIS A 159 7.51 -5.73 6.34
N PRO A 160 7.69 -4.85 5.35
CA PRO A 160 8.97 -4.62 4.69
C PRO A 160 10.02 -3.99 5.60
N LEU A 161 9.61 -3.26 6.65
CA LEU A 161 10.49 -2.47 7.54
C LEU A 161 11.70 -3.24 8.08
N TYR A 162 11.61 -4.56 8.25
CA TYR A 162 12.70 -5.36 8.82
C TYR A 162 13.23 -6.43 7.85
N ILE A 163 12.82 -6.43 6.59
CA ILE A 163 13.28 -7.39 5.58
C ILE A 163 14.42 -6.79 4.76
N GLY A 164 15.58 -7.45 4.73
CA GLY A 164 16.76 -7.02 3.98
C GLY A 164 16.53 -6.95 2.47
N TYR A 165 17.27 -6.09 1.77
CA TYR A 165 17.07 -5.85 0.33
C TYR A 165 17.44 -7.04 -0.57
N ALA A 166 18.32 -7.93 -0.10
CA ALA A 166 18.66 -9.17 -0.82
C ALA A 166 17.47 -10.14 -0.94
N VAL A 167 16.47 -10.03 -0.06
CA VAL A 167 15.25 -10.83 -0.15
C VAL A 167 14.41 -10.32 -1.31
N GLN A 168 14.24 -11.16 -2.32
CA GLN A 168 13.37 -10.91 -3.46
C GLN A 168 11.91 -11.22 -3.12
N PRO A 169 10.93 -10.51 -3.70
CA PRO A 169 9.54 -10.94 -3.66
C PRO A 169 9.41 -12.33 -4.28
N VAL A 170 8.67 -13.23 -3.61
CA VAL A 170 8.36 -14.57 -4.12
C VAL A 170 6.86 -14.72 -4.31
N PRO A 171 6.40 -15.55 -5.27
CA PRO A 171 4.98 -15.78 -5.49
C PRO A 171 4.24 -16.24 -4.24
N TRP A 172 3.05 -15.71 -4.02
CA TRP A 172 2.14 -16.14 -2.96
C TRP A 172 1.11 -17.10 -3.57
N ALA A 173 1.30 -18.40 -3.30
CA ALA A 173 0.38 -19.46 -3.70
C ALA A 173 -1.02 -19.22 -3.12
#